data_AF-Q8GQZ7-F1
#
_entry.id   AF-Q8GQZ7-F1
#
_cell.length_a   1.000
_cell.length_b   1.000
_cell.length_c   1.000
_cell.angle_alpha   90.00
_cell.angle_beta   90.00
_cell.angle_gamma   90.00
#
_symmetry.space_group_name_H-M   'P 1'
#
loop_
_entity.id
_entity.type
_entity.pdbx_description
1 polymer ?
#
loop_
_entity_poly.entity_id
_entity_poly.type
_entity_poly.pdbx_seq_one_letter_code
_entity_poly.pdbx_strand_id
1 'polypeptide(L)' 'MSELLVYKASAGSGKTFTLAVEYIKLLILNPRAYRQILAVTFTNKATAEMKERILSQLYGIQIGDKDSEAYLNRIKEET' A
#
# COMPACT_ATOMS: atom_id res chain seq x y z
N MET A 1 10.01 -14.73 -16.35
CA MET A 1 8.89 -13.87 -16.82
C MET A 1 8.22 -13.35 -15.57
N SER A 2 8.08 -12.03 -15.40
CA SER A 2 7.27 -11.49 -14.31
C SER A 2 5.80 -11.71 -14.64
N GLU A 3 5.04 -12.32 -13.73
CA GLU A 3 3.59 -12.48 -13.91
C GLU A 3 2.88 -11.13 -13.73
N LEU A 4 1.92 -10.85 -14.61
CA LEU A 4 1.07 -9.68 -14.50
C LEU A 4 -0.10 -9.99 -13.55
N LEU A 5 -0.11 -9.36 -12.38
CA LEU A 5 -1.21 -9.47 -11.43
C LEU A 5 -2.28 -8.41 -11.72
N VAL A 6 -3.52 -8.85 -11.96
CA VAL A 6 -4.64 -7.96 -12.28
C VAL A 6 -5.70 -8.04 -11.19
N TYR A 7 -5.91 -6.94 -10.47
CA TYR A 7 -6.99 -6.80 -9.50
C TYR A 7 -8.24 -6.20 -10.17
N LYS A 8 -9.36 -6.94 -10.15
CA LYS A 8 -10.68 -6.43 -10.53
C LYS A 8 -11.43 -6.01 -9.29
N ALA A 9 -11.98 -4.80 -9.30
CA ALA A 9 -12.56 -4.24 -8.10
C ALA A 9 -13.62 -3.15 -8.40
N SER A 10 -14.80 -3.30 -7.80
CA SER A 10 -15.95 -2.40 -7.96
C SER A 10 -15.83 -1.13 -7.11
N ALA A 11 -16.70 -0.15 -7.31
CA ALA A 11 -16.75 1.02 -6.44
C ALA A 11 -16.93 0.58 -4.96
N GLY A 12 -16.19 1.22 -4.04
CA GLY A 12 -16.23 0.88 -2.62
C GLY A 12 -15.53 -0.41 -2.20
N SER A 13 -14.98 -1.22 -3.12
CA SER A 13 -14.41 -2.54 -2.79
C SER A 13 -12.97 -2.53 -2.25
N GLY A 14 -12.47 -1.39 -1.76
CA GLY A 14 -11.14 -1.32 -1.14
C GLY A 14 -9.94 -1.29 -2.11
N LYS A 15 -10.12 -0.94 -3.40
CA LYS A 15 -9.02 -0.83 -4.39
C LYS A 15 -7.75 -0.15 -3.87
N THR A 16 -7.94 1.05 -3.33
CA THR A 16 -6.85 1.88 -2.85
C THR A 16 -6.18 1.28 -1.61
N PHE A 17 -6.96 0.60 -0.76
CA PHE A 17 -6.43 -0.12 0.40
C PHE A 17 -5.51 -1.25 -0.05
N THR A 18 -5.96 -2.10 -0.98
CA THR A 18 -5.15 -3.21 -1.51
C THR A 18 -3.83 -2.71 -2.12
N LEU A 19 -3.87 -1.69 -2.97
CA LEU A 19 -2.64 -1.17 -3.59
C LEU A 19 -1.68 -0.53 -2.57
N ALA A 20 -2.20 0.12 -1.53
CA ALA A 20 -1.38 0.67 -0.46
C ALA A 20 -0.74 -0.43 0.40
N VAL A 21 -1.47 -1.53 0.69
CA VAL A 21 -0.92 -2.71 1.37
C VAL A 21 0.22 -3.32 0.55
N GLU A 22 0.02 -3.56 -0.76
CA GLU A 22 1.07 -4.13 -1.62
C GLU A 22 2.33 -3.24 -1.66
N TYR A 23 2.14 -1.92 -1.75
CA TYR A 23 3.26 -0.99 -1.73
C TYR A 23 4.04 -1.09 -0.40
N ILE A 24 3.34 -1.10 0.73
CA ILE A 24 3.97 -1.20 2.06
C ILE A 24 4.67 -2.55 2.23
N LYS A 25 4.10 -3.66 1.76
CA LYS A 25 4.75 -4.99 1.78
C LYS A 25 6.12 -4.95 1.10
N LEU A 26 6.19 -4.36 -0.11
CA LEU A 26 7.46 -4.22 -0.83
C LEU A 26 8.49 -3.38 -0.06
N LEU A 27 8.04 -2.33 0.64
CA LEU A 27 8.93 -1.51 1.46
C LEU A 27 9.43 -2.21 2.72
N ILE A 28 8.59 -3.02 3.36
CA ILE A 28 9.00 -3.81 4.54
C ILE A 28 10.06 -4.84 4.14
N LEU A 29 9.86 -5.52 3.00
CA LEU A 29 10.82 -6.49 2.48
C LEU A 29 12.16 -5.83 2.08
N ASN A 30 12.11 -4.62 1.50
CA ASN A 30 13.29 -3.86 1.15
C ASN A 30 13.03 -2.34 1.29
N PRO A 31 13.53 -1.71 2.38
CA PRO A 31 13.33 -0.27 2.61
C PRO A 31 13.91 0.64 1.52
N ARG A 32 14.79 0.15 0.65
CA ARG A 32 15.34 0.93 -0.49
C ARG A 32 14.50 0.79 -1.77
N ALA A 33 13.52 -0.12 -1.79
CA ALA A 33 12.69 -0.38 -2.96
C ALA A 33 11.81 0.81 -3.38
N TYR A 34 11.53 1.79 -2.50
CA TYR A 34 10.74 2.98 -2.87
C TYR A 34 11.29 3.73 -4.08
N ARG A 35 12.60 3.62 -4.37
CA ARG A 35 13.24 4.24 -5.55
C ARG A 35 13.04 3.44 -6.84
N GLN A 36 12.57 2.21 -6.72
CA GLN A 36 12.40 1.23 -7.80
C GLN A 36 10.93 0.89 -8.04
N ILE A 37 10.02 1.33 -7.17
CA ILE A 37 8.56 1.14 -7.32
C ILE A 37 7.97 2.38 -7.98
N LEU A 38 7.32 2.19 -9.13
CA LEU A 38 6.55 3.23 -9.81
C LEU A 38 5.05 2.98 -9.58
N ALA A 39 4.43 3.79 -8.71
CA ALA A 39 2.98 3.82 -8.54
C ALA A 39 2.38 4.97 -9.37
N VAL A 40 1.38 4.66 -10.18
CA VAL A 40 0.72 5.63 -11.08
C VAL A 40 -0.79 5.67 -10.82
N THR A 41 -1.38 6.85 -10.90
CA THR A 41 -2.82 7.08 -10.75
C THR A 41 -3.34 8.02 -11.84
N PHE A 42 -4.65 8.05 -12.07
CA PHE A 42 -5.24 8.88 -13.12
C PHE A 42 -5.11 10.40 -12.86
N THR A 43 -5.07 10.83 -11.61
CA THR A 43 -4.96 12.26 -11.23
C THR A 43 -3.83 12.48 -10.22
N ASN A 44 -3.26 13.68 -10.22
CA ASN A 44 -2.26 14.11 -9.23
C ASN A 44 -2.81 14.10 -7.80
N LYS A 45 -4.10 14.42 -7.62
CA LYS A 45 -4.76 14.39 -6.32
C LYS A 45 -4.78 12.96 -5.76
N ALA A 46 -5.13 11.97 -6.57
CA ALA A 46 -5.09 10.57 -6.16
C ALA A 46 -3.67 10.09 -5.83
N THR A 47 -2.66 10.59 -6.56
CA THR A 47 -1.25 10.31 -6.23
C THR A 47 -0.88 10.85 -4.86
N ALA A 48 -1.26 12.10 -4.56
CA ALA A 48 -0.97 12.73 -3.27
C ALA A 48 -1.66 11.98 -2.12
N GLU A 49 -2.94 11.65 -2.27
CA GLU A 49 -3.71 10.87 -1.29
C GLU A 49 -3.10 9.48 -1.05
N MET A 50 -2.65 8.80 -2.11
CA MET A 50 -2.00 7.49 -2.00
C MET A 50 -0.66 7.59 -1.27
N LYS A 51 0.15 8.61 -1.57
CA LYS A 51 1.43 8.86 -0.88
C LYS A 51 1.23 9.14 0.60
N GLU A 52 0.31 10.03 0.95
CA GLU A 52 0.00 10.37 2.34
C GLU A 52 -0.47 9.13 3.11
N ARG A 53 -1.39 8.37 2.53
CA ARG A 53 -1.86 7.10 3.10
C ARG A 53 -0.70 6.15 3.39
N ILE A 54 0.18 5.89 2.44
CA ILE A 54 1.32 4.98 2.63
C ILE A 54 2.21 5.43 3.80
N LEU A 55 2.56 6.72 3.84
CA LEU A 55 3.43 7.27 4.89
C LEU A 55 2.76 7.24 6.27
N SER A 56 1.49 7.63 6.35
CA SER A 56 0.74 7.63 7.61
C SER A 56 0.57 6.22 8.17
N GLN A 57 0.29 5.22 7.32
CA GLN A 57 0.14 3.83 7.76
C GLN A 57 1.49 3.22 8.16
N LEU A 58 2.58 3.52 7.46
CA LEU A 58 3.93 3.10 7.89
C LEU A 58 4.28 3.66 9.27
N TYR A 59 4.01 4.94 9.50
CA TYR A 59 4.25 5.57 10.79
C TYR A 59 3.36 4.97 11.88
N GLY A 60 2.06 4.80 11.60
CA GLY A 60 1.11 4.20 12.54
C GLY A 60 1.49 2.77 12.92
N ILE A 61 1.92 1.94 11.96
CA ILE A 61 2.46 0.60 12.23
C ILE A 61 3.66 0.67 13.18
N GLN A 62 4.60 1.60 12.94
CA GLN A 62 5.80 1.74 13.77
C GLN A 62 5.50 2.10 15.23
N ILE A 63 4.46 2.91 15.47
CA ILE A 63 4.09 3.35 16.82
C ILE A 63 3.01 2.47 17.48
N GLY A 64 2.50 1.46 16.78
CA GLY A 64 1.43 0.58 17.28
C GLY A 64 0.05 1.25 17.31
N ASP A 65 -0.23 2.14 16.35
CA ASP A 65 -1.52 2.80 16.22
C ASP A 65 -2.64 1.83 15.80
N LYS A 66 -3.76 1.87 16.52
CA LYS A 66 -4.93 1.03 16.26
C LYS A 66 -5.52 1.26 14.87
N ASP A 67 -5.46 2.50 14.38
CA ASP A 67 -5.99 2.83 13.05
C ASP A 67 -5.20 2.17 11.92
N SER A 68 -3.98 1.69 12.21
CA SER A 68 -3.12 0.97 11.26
C SER A 68 -3.18 -0.55 11.39
N GLU A 69 -3.94 -1.09 12.36
CA GLU A 69 -4.07 -2.54 12.58
C GLU A 69 -4.59 -3.27 11.33
N ALA A 70 -5.55 -2.67 10.61
CA ALA A 70 -6.09 -3.27 9.39
C ALA A 70 -5.00 -3.50 8.32
N TYR A 71 -4.07 -2.55 8.16
CA TYR A 71 -2.92 -2.71 7.25
C TYR A 71 -1.95 -3.75 7.77
N LEU A 72 -1.58 -3.67 9.06
CA LEU A 72 -0.63 -4.60 9.66
C LEU A 72 -1.12 -6.06 9.57
N ASN A 73 -2.40 -6.30 9.88
CA ASN A 73 -2.99 -7.62 9.82
C ASN A 73 -2.97 -8.15 8.38
N ARG A 74 -3.34 -7.32 7.40
CA ARG A 74 -3.31 -7.73 6.00
C ARG A 74 -1.91 -8.06 5.49
N ILE A 75 -0.91 -7.29 5.91
CA ILE A 75 0.51 -7.55 5.59
C ILE A 75 0.95 -8.90 6.16
N LYS A 76 0.55 -9.23 7.40
CA LYS A 76 0.87 -10.49 8.06
C LYS A 76 0.17 -11.71 7.46
N GLU A 77 -1.05 -11.56 6.93
CA GLU A 77 -1.79 -12.67 6.30
C GLU A 77 -1.16 -13.14 4.98
N GLU A 78 -0.43 -12.25 4.30
CA GLU A 78 0.12 -12.50 2.96
C GLU A 78 1.65 -12.61 2.94
N THR A 79 2.29 -12.72 4.12
CA THR A 79 3.73 -12.93 4.32
C THR A 79 3.96 -14.20 5.13
#